data_AF-A0AAV0W4S7-F1
#
_entry.id   AF-A0AAV0W4S7-F1
#
_cell.length_a   1.000
_cell.length_b   1.000
_cell.length_c   1.000
_cell.angle_alpha   90.00
_cell.angle_beta   90.00
_cell.angle_gamma   90.00
#
_symmetry.space_group_name_H-M   'P 1'
#
loop_
_entity.id
_entity.type
_entity.pdbx_description
1 polymer ?
#
loop_
_entity_poly.entity_id
_entity_poly.type
_entity_poly.pdbx_seq_one_letter_code
_entity_poly.pdbx_strand_id
1 'polypeptide(L)'
;MQKEEDGFSGYFKHYKNIKSNIENTDYPDIDTFYFQNNVLSDDHYHHILRAGIKRPRVFLRRQPSEKWHNPFNQFILNIMKSNMDIQFITDIYTCANYVSAYVNKSNRGISNLQREIIKTIDEHPEFDIVEITRILGIKMLNSVEMPSQEAAWYLLRAPMSKSSAVIVSIPTV
;
A
#
# COMPACT_ATOMS: atom_id res chain seq x y z
N MET A 1 -4.09 16.34 -19.70
CA MET A 1 -5.51 16.68 -19.84
C MET A 1 -5.93 17.36 -18.54
N GLN A 2 -6.20 18.66 -18.59
CA GLN A 2 -6.73 19.40 -17.45
C GLN A 2 -8.19 19.01 -17.22
N LYS A 3 -8.71 19.17 -15.98
CA LYS A 3 -10.09 18.79 -15.64
C LYS A 3 -11.15 19.56 -16.43
N GLU A 4 -10.77 20.69 -17.00
CA GLU A 4 -11.60 21.63 -17.74
C GLU A 4 -11.61 21.36 -19.25
N GLU A 5 -10.79 20.43 -19.73
CA GLU A 5 -10.77 20.02 -21.14
C GLU A 5 -12.00 19.16 -21.49
N ASP A 6 -12.59 19.42 -22.65
CA ASP A 6 -13.78 18.72 -23.13
C ASP A 6 -13.55 17.20 -23.21
N GLY A 7 -14.53 16.43 -22.76
CA GLY A 7 -14.44 14.96 -22.69
C GLY A 7 -13.63 14.37 -21.53
N PHE A 8 -12.98 15.17 -20.66
CA PHE A 8 -12.17 14.66 -19.53
C PHE A 8 -12.93 13.68 -18.64
N SER A 9 -14.19 13.99 -18.30
CA SER A 9 -15.03 13.15 -17.44
C SER A 9 -15.27 11.76 -18.04
N GLY A 10 -15.49 11.70 -19.37
CA GLY A 10 -15.67 10.46 -20.11
C GLY A 10 -14.41 9.61 -20.10
N TYR A 11 -13.27 10.19 -20.51
CA TYR A 11 -11.98 9.50 -20.50
C TYR A 11 -11.52 9.06 -19.11
N PHE A 12 -11.81 9.86 -18.07
CA PHE A 12 -11.48 9.50 -16.70
C PHE A 12 -12.33 8.32 -16.19
N LYS A 13 -13.62 8.27 -16.55
CA LYS A 13 -14.47 7.11 -16.26
C LYS A 13 -13.96 5.87 -16.98
N HIS A 14 -13.59 6.01 -18.26
CA HIS A 14 -13.03 4.93 -19.06
C HIS A 14 -11.71 4.42 -18.47
N TYR A 15 -10.82 5.31 -18.04
CA TYR A 15 -9.58 4.96 -17.36
C TYR A 15 -9.84 4.11 -16.09
N LYS A 16 -10.82 4.48 -15.28
CA LYS A 16 -11.21 3.69 -14.09
C LYS A 16 -11.71 2.30 -14.45
N ASN A 17 -12.54 2.20 -15.49
CA ASN A 17 -13.04 0.91 -15.97
C ASN A 17 -11.91 0.03 -16.47
N ILE A 18 -11.02 0.56 -17.32
CA ILE A 18 -9.84 -0.17 -17.82
C ILE A 18 -8.96 -0.64 -16.66
N LYS A 19 -8.73 0.22 -15.65
CA LYS A 19 -7.95 -0.16 -14.48
C LYS A 19 -8.58 -1.37 -13.76
N SER A 20 -9.89 -1.33 -13.52
CA SER A 20 -10.62 -2.46 -12.92
C SER A 20 -10.55 -3.72 -13.79
N ASN A 21 -10.65 -3.57 -15.11
CA ASN A 21 -10.63 -4.70 -16.04
C ASN A 21 -9.24 -5.34 -16.13
N ILE A 22 -8.16 -4.57 -16.05
CA ILE A 22 -6.78 -5.10 -16.01
C ILE A 22 -6.53 -5.89 -14.73
N GLU A 23 -7.11 -5.47 -13.60
CA GLU A 23 -6.98 -6.20 -12.33
C GLU A 23 -7.69 -7.56 -12.37
N ASN A 24 -8.80 -7.69 -13.10
CA ASN A 24 -9.67 -8.87 -13.08
C ASN A 24 -9.59 -9.78 -14.31
N THR A 25 -9.10 -9.29 -15.44
CA THR A 25 -9.10 -10.02 -16.73
C THR A 25 -7.69 -10.08 -17.31
N ASP A 26 -7.30 -11.25 -17.78
CA ASP A 26 -6.04 -11.45 -18.51
C ASP A 26 -6.28 -11.26 -20.01
N TYR A 27 -5.37 -10.51 -20.65
CA TYR A 27 -5.42 -10.24 -22.08
C TYR A 27 -4.17 -10.83 -22.74
N PRO A 28 -4.31 -11.66 -23.79
CA PRO A 28 -3.17 -12.29 -24.44
C PRO A 28 -2.33 -11.28 -25.23
N ASP A 29 -2.98 -10.32 -25.88
CA ASP A 29 -2.36 -9.34 -26.77
C ASP A 29 -3.04 -7.96 -26.66
N ILE A 30 -2.45 -6.95 -27.30
CA ILE A 30 -2.92 -5.56 -27.24
C ILE A 30 -4.22 -5.33 -28.03
N ASP A 31 -4.44 -6.07 -29.11
CA ASP A 31 -5.61 -5.91 -29.97
C ASP A 31 -6.87 -6.43 -29.25
N THR A 32 -6.75 -7.60 -28.62
CA THR A 32 -7.77 -8.17 -27.73
C THR A 32 -8.07 -7.22 -26.57
N PHE A 33 -7.03 -6.63 -25.98
CA PHE A 33 -7.19 -5.62 -24.93
C PHE A 33 -7.97 -4.40 -25.42
N TYR A 34 -7.66 -3.87 -26.61
CA TYR A 34 -8.35 -2.72 -27.18
C TYR A 34 -9.82 -3.04 -27.47
N PHE A 35 -10.08 -4.17 -28.14
CA PHE A 35 -11.43 -4.60 -28.49
C PHE A 35 -12.32 -4.77 -27.25
N GLN A 36 -11.85 -5.52 -26.25
CA GLN A 36 -12.64 -5.80 -25.04
C GLN A 36 -12.83 -4.56 -24.15
N ASN A 37 -11.93 -3.59 -24.23
CA ASN A 37 -12.02 -2.34 -23.47
C ASN A 37 -12.62 -1.17 -24.27
N ASN A 38 -13.17 -1.41 -25.47
CA ASN A 38 -13.73 -0.38 -26.34
C ASN A 38 -12.76 0.78 -26.62
N VAL A 39 -11.47 0.46 -26.78
CA VAL A 39 -10.44 1.41 -27.22
C VAL A 39 -10.46 1.45 -28.74
N LEU A 40 -10.66 2.64 -29.30
CA LEU A 40 -10.94 2.82 -30.73
C LEU A 40 -9.68 3.04 -31.57
N SER A 41 -8.63 3.62 -30.96
CA SER A 41 -7.36 3.93 -31.60
C SER A 41 -6.28 4.21 -30.56
N ASP A 42 -5.02 4.25 -30.97
CA ASP A 42 -3.90 4.64 -30.10
C ASP A 42 -4.07 6.06 -29.54
N ASP A 43 -4.54 7.00 -30.37
CA ASP A 43 -4.84 8.35 -29.90
C ASP A 43 -5.93 8.33 -28.83
N HIS A 44 -6.99 7.55 -29.01
CA HIS A 44 -8.03 7.39 -28.00
C HIS A 44 -7.43 6.84 -26.69
N TYR A 45 -6.58 5.81 -26.78
CA TYR A 45 -5.89 5.26 -25.63
C TYR A 45 -5.03 6.29 -24.91
N HIS A 46 -4.28 7.11 -25.65
CA HIS A 46 -3.46 8.18 -25.09
C HIS A 46 -4.31 9.24 -24.36
N HIS A 47 -5.49 9.61 -24.87
CA HIS A 47 -6.40 10.52 -24.17
C HIS A 47 -6.92 9.92 -22.85
N ILE A 48 -7.28 8.63 -22.86
CA ILE A 48 -7.68 7.89 -21.64
C ILE A 48 -6.55 7.92 -20.60
N LEU A 49 -5.32 7.60 -21.01
CA LEU A 49 -4.16 7.62 -20.12
C LEU A 49 -3.87 9.01 -19.55
N ARG A 50 -3.96 10.06 -20.39
CA ARG A 50 -3.77 11.46 -19.97
C ARG A 50 -4.82 11.95 -18.98
N ALA A 51 -6.02 11.38 -18.98
CA ALA A 51 -7.05 11.69 -17.99
C ALA A 51 -6.77 11.06 -16.62
N GLY A 52 -6.15 9.87 -16.59
CA GLY A 52 -5.89 9.12 -15.35
C GLY A 52 -4.53 9.38 -14.69
N ILE A 53 -3.48 9.63 -15.47
CA ILE A 53 -2.11 9.77 -14.98
C ILE A 53 -1.84 11.23 -14.59
N LYS A 54 -1.79 11.50 -13.29
CA LYS A 54 -1.62 12.85 -12.73
C LYS A 54 -0.17 13.29 -12.50
N ARG A 55 0.76 12.34 -12.47
CA ARG A 55 2.18 12.58 -12.18
C ARG A 55 3.04 11.95 -13.26
N PRO A 56 4.23 12.49 -13.56
CA PRO A 56 5.20 11.83 -14.42
C PRO A 56 5.39 10.37 -13.98
N ARG A 57 5.27 9.44 -14.93
CA ARG A 57 5.47 8.00 -14.71
C ARG A 57 6.23 7.44 -15.90
N VAL A 58 7.20 6.57 -15.61
CA VAL A 58 7.90 5.80 -16.62
C VAL A 58 7.21 4.46 -16.74
N PHE A 59 6.75 4.14 -17.95
CA PHE A 59 6.21 2.81 -18.27
C PHE A 59 7.22 2.09 -19.14
N LEU A 60 7.62 0.89 -18.71
CA LEU A 60 8.42 0.01 -19.54
C LEU A 60 7.54 -0.63 -20.60
N ARG A 61 8.12 -0.90 -21.77
CA ARG A 61 7.46 -1.65 -22.82
C ARG A 61 7.09 -3.04 -22.28
N ARG A 62 5.82 -3.39 -22.38
CA ARG A 62 5.23 -4.64 -21.89
C ARG A 62 4.06 -5.05 -22.77
N GLN A 63 3.78 -6.35 -22.79
CA GLN A 63 2.51 -6.87 -23.28
C GLN A 63 1.47 -6.95 -22.17
N PRO A 64 0.16 -6.91 -22.48
CA PRO A 64 -0.89 -7.09 -21.48
C PRO A 64 -0.78 -8.41 -20.68
N SER A 65 -0.29 -9.47 -21.32
CA SER A 65 0.01 -10.76 -20.70
C SER A 65 1.10 -10.68 -19.62
N GLU A 66 1.95 -9.67 -19.67
CA GLU A 66 3.06 -9.48 -18.75
C GLU A 66 2.71 -8.61 -17.53
N LYS A 67 1.43 -8.27 -17.32
CA LYS A 67 1.00 -7.30 -16.30
C LYS A 67 1.47 -7.59 -14.87
N TRP A 68 1.67 -8.86 -14.52
CA TRP A 68 2.13 -9.30 -13.19
C TRP A 68 3.65 -9.40 -13.03
N HIS A 69 4.43 -9.11 -14.09
CA HIS A 69 5.89 -9.16 -14.02
C HIS A 69 6.44 -7.88 -13.42
N ASN A 70 7.25 -8.00 -12.37
CA ASN A 70 8.00 -6.87 -11.85
C ASN A 70 9.12 -6.48 -12.84
N PRO A 71 9.46 -5.19 -12.95
CA PRO A 71 10.63 -4.78 -13.71
C PRO A 71 11.90 -5.41 -13.14
N PHE A 72 12.72 -5.96 -14.02
CA PHE A 72 13.96 -6.62 -13.62
C PHE A 72 15.11 -6.21 -14.55
N ASN A 73 16.33 -6.30 -14.01
CA ASN A 73 17.54 -6.19 -14.80
C ASN A 73 18.02 -7.61 -15.15
N GLN A 74 18.14 -7.91 -16.44
CA GLN A 74 18.48 -9.26 -16.91
C GLN A 74 19.84 -9.76 -16.39
N PHE A 75 20.84 -8.88 -16.30
CA PHE A 75 22.16 -9.22 -15.76
C PHE A 75 22.08 -9.57 -14.28
N ILE A 76 21.41 -8.73 -13.47
CA ILE A 76 21.24 -8.98 -12.03
C ILE A 76 20.43 -10.25 -11.80
N LEU A 77 19.36 -10.48 -12.59
CA LEU A 77 18.54 -11.70 -12.48
C LEU A 77 19.37 -12.96 -12.68
N ASN A 78 20.25 -12.96 -13.69
CA ASN A 78 21.08 -14.11 -14.01
C ASN A 78 22.08 -14.46 -12.90
N ILE A 79 22.55 -13.43 -12.16
CA ILE A 79 23.53 -13.59 -11.08
C ILE A 79 22.84 -13.95 -9.76
N MET A 80 21.89 -13.13 -9.33
CA MET A 80 21.29 -13.22 -8.00
C MET A 80 20.13 -14.21 -7.94
N LYS A 81 19.45 -14.48 -9.07
CA LYS A 81 18.28 -15.36 -9.19
C LYS A 81 17.20 -15.11 -8.14
N SER A 82 17.05 -13.84 -7.73
CA SER A 82 16.10 -13.40 -6.72
C SER A 82 15.05 -12.48 -7.33
N ASN A 83 13.89 -12.37 -6.67
CA ASN A 83 12.89 -11.37 -7.04
C ASN A 83 13.50 -9.96 -6.97
N MET A 84 13.16 -9.12 -7.93
CA MET A 84 13.60 -7.73 -8.01
C MET A 84 12.41 -6.80 -8.20
N ASP A 85 12.49 -5.64 -7.58
CA ASP A 85 11.53 -4.55 -7.74
C ASP A 85 12.32 -3.27 -8.06
N ILE A 86 12.77 -3.17 -9.32
CA ILE A 86 13.57 -2.03 -9.80
C ILE A 86 12.64 -0.99 -10.40
N GLN A 87 12.72 0.25 -9.93
CA GLN A 87 11.88 1.35 -10.44
C GLN A 87 12.73 2.60 -10.70
N PHE A 88 12.35 3.37 -11.72
CA PHE A 88 12.98 4.66 -12.00
C PHE A 88 12.57 5.70 -10.97
N ILE A 89 13.54 6.47 -10.49
CA ILE A 89 13.29 7.60 -9.61
C ILE A 89 12.92 8.80 -10.48
N THR A 90 11.64 9.15 -10.51
CA THR A 90 11.14 10.35 -11.22
C THR A 90 11.27 11.61 -10.38
N ASP A 91 11.33 11.48 -9.06
CA ASP A 91 11.35 12.58 -8.09
C ASP A 91 11.99 12.11 -6.78
N ILE A 92 12.83 12.96 -6.19
CA ILE A 92 13.58 12.70 -4.95
C ILE A 92 12.63 12.48 -3.78
N TYR A 93 11.52 13.23 -3.71
CA TYR A 93 10.53 13.04 -2.63
C TYR A 93 9.80 11.70 -2.75
N THR A 94 9.61 11.21 -3.98
CA THR A 94 9.03 9.87 -4.20
C THR A 94 9.97 8.78 -3.67
N CYS A 95 11.29 8.95 -3.82
CA CYS A 95 12.28 8.05 -3.23
C CYS A 95 12.24 8.10 -1.69
N ALA A 96 12.26 9.29 -1.09
CA ALA A 96 12.18 9.44 0.36
C ALA A 96 10.90 8.82 0.96
N ASN A 97 9.76 9.04 0.29
CA ASN A 97 8.48 8.43 0.67
C ASN A 97 8.52 6.91 0.58
N TYR A 98 9.14 6.34 -0.47
CA TYR A 98 9.29 4.90 -0.62
C TYR A 98 10.12 4.30 0.53
N VAL A 99 11.29 4.87 0.81
CA VAL A 99 12.17 4.41 1.90
C VAL A 99 11.44 4.50 3.25
N SER A 100 10.79 5.63 3.53
CA SER A 100 10.00 5.80 4.76
C SER A 100 8.86 4.77 4.86
N ALA A 101 8.12 4.53 3.78
CA ALA A 101 7.04 3.55 3.74
C ALA A 101 7.54 2.10 3.85
N TYR A 102 8.79 1.83 3.48
CA TYR A 102 9.43 0.52 3.62
C TYR A 102 9.91 0.28 5.05
N VAL A 103 10.61 1.25 5.65
CA VAL A 103 11.04 1.18 7.06
C VAL A 103 9.83 1.05 7.99
N ASN A 104 8.76 1.78 7.70
CA ASN A 104 7.52 1.71 8.46
C ASN A 104 6.59 0.55 8.05
N LYS A 105 7.04 -0.40 7.21
CA LYS A 105 6.18 -1.49 6.70
C LYS A 105 5.62 -2.37 7.81
N SER A 106 6.43 -2.73 8.81
CA SER A 106 6.00 -3.48 9.99
C SER A 106 5.02 -2.70 10.87
N ASN A 107 5.11 -1.37 10.83
CA ASN A 107 4.29 -0.46 11.64
C ASN A 107 3.06 0.06 10.87
N ARG A 108 2.78 -0.48 9.68
CA ARG A 108 1.58 -0.13 8.92
C ARG A 108 0.35 -0.54 9.73
N GLY A 109 -0.45 0.44 10.13
CA GLY A 109 -1.64 0.22 10.95
C GLY A 109 -1.58 0.90 12.32
N ILE A 110 -0.38 1.12 12.89
CA ILE A 110 -0.22 1.82 14.18
C ILE A 110 -0.76 3.25 14.10
N SER A 111 -0.56 3.96 12.99
CA SER A 111 -1.12 5.30 12.82
C SER A 111 -2.65 5.31 12.66
N ASN A 112 -3.24 4.24 12.13
CA ASN A 112 -4.70 4.10 12.08
C ASN A 112 -5.24 3.84 13.48
N LEU A 113 -4.57 2.97 14.23
CA LEU A 113 -4.88 2.68 15.62
C LEU A 113 -4.80 3.95 16.48
N GLN A 114 -3.74 4.75 16.35
CA GLN A 114 -3.62 6.04 17.06
C GLN A 114 -4.76 6.99 16.76
N ARG A 115 -5.20 7.07 15.50
CA ARG A 115 -6.39 7.87 15.13
C ARG A 115 -7.66 7.32 15.76
N GLU A 116 -7.79 6.01 15.85
CA GLU A 116 -8.91 5.36 16.55
C GLU A 116 -8.87 5.60 18.05
N ILE A 117 -7.68 5.70 18.67
CA ILE A 117 -7.50 6.10 20.08
C ILE A 117 -8.06 7.49 20.32
N ILE A 118 -7.56 8.46 19.55
CA ILE A 118 -7.99 9.87 19.69
C ILE A 118 -9.50 9.96 19.51
N LYS A 119 -10.03 9.30 18.48
CA LYS A 119 -11.47 9.25 18.23
C LYS A 119 -12.25 8.65 19.41
N THR A 120 -11.78 7.55 20.00
CA THR A 120 -12.46 6.89 21.14
C THR A 120 -12.42 7.78 22.39
N ILE A 121 -11.32 8.54 22.60
CA ILE A 121 -11.22 9.54 23.67
C ILE A 121 -12.24 10.66 23.47
N ASP A 122 -12.36 11.17 22.23
CA ASP A 122 -13.29 12.25 21.92
C ASP A 122 -14.76 11.81 22.03
N GLU A 123 -15.08 10.57 21.65
CA GLU A 123 -16.44 10.00 21.69
C GLU A 123 -16.88 9.58 23.11
N HIS A 124 -15.93 9.20 23.96
CA HIS A 124 -16.17 8.70 25.31
C HIS A 124 -15.31 9.41 26.38
N PRO A 125 -15.59 10.69 26.67
CA PRO A 125 -14.85 11.46 27.67
C PRO A 125 -15.06 10.94 29.11
N GLU A 126 -16.04 10.07 29.32
CA GLU A 126 -16.32 9.42 30.61
C GLU A 126 -15.34 8.30 30.98
N PHE A 127 -14.66 7.71 29.99
CA PHE A 127 -13.73 6.62 30.23
C PHE A 127 -12.37 7.16 30.68
N ASP A 128 -11.82 6.55 31.73
CA ASP A 128 -10.44 6.81 32.12
C ASP A 128 -9.47 6.23 31.07
N ILE A 129 -8.26 6.78 31.00
CA ILE A 129 -7.20 6.37 30.08
C ILE A 129 -6.95 4.85 30.16
N VAL A 130 -7.07 4.25 31.35
CA VAL A 130 -6.91 2.80 31.54
C VAL A 130 -8.02 2.01 30.83
N GLU A 131 -9.27 2.46 30.90
CA GLU A 131 -10.40 1.80 30.25
C GLU A 131 -10.33 1.93 28.72
N ILE A 132 -9.99 3.12 28.24
CA ILE A 132 -9.76 3.37 26.80
C ILE A 132 -8.62 2.48 26.30
N THR A 133 -7.51 2.43 27.02
CA THR A 133 -6.37 1.58 26.64
C THR A 133 -6.72 0.10 26.68
N ARG A 134 -7.63 -0.34 27.56
CA ARG A 134 -8.08 -1.74 27.62
C ARG A 134 -8.98 -2.11 26.43
N ILE A 135 -9.98 -1.28 26.13
CA ILE A 135 -10.87 -1.47 24.97
C ILE A 135 -10.04 -1.48 23.68
N LEU A 136 -9.09 -0.56 23.60
CA LEU A 136 -8.31 -0.36 22.41
C LEU A 136 -7.13 -1.33 22.30
N GLY A 137 -6.60 -1.83 23.42
CA GLY A 137 -5.61 -2.91 23.45
C GLY A 137 -6.13 -4.18 22.78
N ILE A 138 -7.42 -4.49 22.94
CA ILE A 138 -8.07 -5.61 22.22
C ILE A 138 -8.10 -5.33 20.71
N LYS A 139 -8.50 -4.12 20.30
CA LYS A 139 -8.48 -3.72 18.88
C LYS A 139 -7.06 -3.71 18.30
N MET A 140 -6.07 -3.28 19.07
CA MET A 140 -4.66 -3.26 18.72
C MET A 140 -4.16 -4.67 18.44
N LEU A 141 -4.37 -5.61 19.36
CA LEU A 141 -3.95 -7.00 19.17
C LEU A 141 -4.57 -7.64 17.92
N ASN A 142 -5.80 -7.27 17.59
CA ASN A 142 -6.49 -7.76 16.38
C ASN A 142 -6.04 -7.06 15.08
N SER A 143 -5.32 -5.95 15.16
CA SER A 143 -4.87 -5.17 14.00
C SER A 143 -3.39 -5.37 13.64
N VAL A 144 -2.60 -5.94 14.55
CA VAL A 144 -1.19 -6.24 14.33
C VAL A 144 -1.06 -7.67 13.81
N GLU A 145 -0.30 -7.87 12.74
CA GLU A 145 0.12 -9.21 12.32
C GLU A 145 1.09 -9.77 13.36
N MET A 146 0.67 -10.82 14.06
CA MET A 146 1.43 -11.49 15.10
C MET A 146 1.66 -12.97 14.77
N PRO A 147 2.87 -13.53 14.94
CA PRO A 147 3.13 -14.95 14.78
C PRO A 147 2.29 -15.80 15.76
N SER A 148 1.92 -17.01 15.36
CA SER A 148 1.13 -17.93 16.20
C SER A 148 1.77 -18.22 17.57
N GLN A 149 3.10 -18.25 17.62
CA GLN A 149 3.88 -18.46 18.84
C GLN A 149 3.73 -17.29 19.82
N GLU A 150 3.81 -16.06 19.31
CA GLU A 150 3.66 -14.84 20.10
C GLU A 150 2.21 -14.66 20.57
N ALA A 151 1.23 -15.01 19.73
CA ALA A 151 -0.19 -15.02 20.10
C ALA A 151 -0.47 -16.04 21.21
N ALA A 152 0.08 -17.25 21.12
CA ALA A 152 -0.03 -18.26 22.17
C ALA A 152 0.63 -17.80 23.48
N TRP A 153 1.80 -17.16 23.40
CA TRP A 153 2.50 -16.59 24.55
C TRP A 153 1.67 -15.50 25.25
N TYR A 154 1.03 -14.65 24.45
CA TYR A 154 0.13 -13.60 24.92
C TYR A 154 -1.13 -14.18 25.60
N LEU A 155 -1.76 -15.19 25.00
CA LEU A 155 -2.94 -15.89 25.56
C LEU A 155 -2.63 -16.58 26.89
N LEU A 156 -1.41 -17.13 27.04
CA LEU A 156 -0.94 -17.73 28.28
C LEU A 156 -0.56 -16.70 29.36
N ARG A 157 -0.69 -15.40 29.05
CA ARG A 157 -0.23 -14.29 29.91
C ARG A 157 1.22 -14.45 30.34
N ALA A 158 2.04 -15.05 29.47
CA ALA A 158 3.45 -15.19 29.73
C ALA A 158 4.16 -13.84 29.54
N PRO A 159 5.20 -13.53 30.33
CA PRO A 159 5.92 -12.27 30.20
C PRO A 159 6.58 -12.20 28.81
N MET A 160 6.28 -11.15 28.06
CA MET A 160 6.79 -10.90 26.70
C MET A 160 8.30 -10.57 26.69
N SER A 161 8.86 -10.18 27.83
CA SER A 161 10.28 -9.99 28.03
C SER A 161 10.68 -10.58 29.37
N LYS A 162 11.80 -11.29 29.40
CA LYS A 162 12.48 -11.69 30.63
C LYS A 162 13.86 -11.03 30.63
N SER A 163 14.11 -10.21 31.63
CA SER A 163 15.42 -9.61 31.89
C SER A 163 16.05 -10.31 33.09
N SER A 164 17.34 -10.61 33.01
CA SER A 164 18.13 -11.03 34.18
C SER A 164 18.41 -9.86 35.14
N ALA A 165 18.24 -8.63 34.66
CA ALA A 165 18.41 -7.41 35.45
C ALA A 165 17.04 -6.88 35.93
N VAL A 166 16.98 -6.53 37.22
CA VAL A 166 15.83 -5.89 37.84
C VAL A 166 15.69 -4.47 37.27
N ILE A 167 14.53 -4.15 36.71
CA ILE A 167 14.19 -2.80 36.26
C ILE A 167 13.58 -2.07 37.46
N VAL A 168 14.29 -1.05 37.96
CA VAL A 168 13.79 -0.17 39.03
C VAL A 168 13.33 1.13 38.38
N SER A 169 12.06 1.46 38.52
CA SER A 169 11.54 2.76 38.09
C SER A 169 12.04 3.83 39.06
N ILE A 170 12.79 4.80 38.54
CA ILE A 170 13.21 5.97 39.31
C ILE A 170 12.19 7.08 38.99
N PRO A 171 11.42 7.57 39.96
CA PRO A 171 10.53 8.69 39.74
C PRO A 171 11.38 9.92 39.46
N THR A 172 11.31 10.43 38.22
CA THR A 172 11.80 11.77 37.90
C THR A 172 10.66 12.74 38.17
N VAL A 173 10.89 13.61 39.16
CA VAL A 173 10.04 14.75 39.53
C VAL A 173 9.87 15.69 38.34
#